data_AF-A0A969AK75-F1
#
_entry.id   AF-A0A969AK75-F1
#
_cell.length_a   1.000
_cell.length_b   1.000
_cell.length_c   1.000
_cell.angle_alpha   90.00
_cell.angle_beta   90.00
_cell.angle_gamma   90.00
#
_symmetry.space_group_name_H-M   'P 1'
#
loop_
_entity.id
_entity.type
_entity.pdbx_description
1 polymer ?
#
loop_
_entity_poly.entity_id
_entity_poly.type
_entity_poly.pdbx_seq_one_letter_code
_entity_poly.pdbx_strand_id
1 'polypeptide(L)'
;SKALIVKAIEGDDKALEQIGDMGKIGDRILTVMPKIRQDLTDYINGISEYNQSVADILKAGGKGSAAIKKAGSDLTLENTRYNNLIGEYKEQLFANLETEDEKHTDAIDLIKLKAWIDSHMRDVSSNARFEATSNKPYVAQMQADRDYEKEKALHLLENGSDSDLELIPRKHFTTNPVVRMWNSVRDFFR
;
A
#
# COMPACT_ATOMS: atom_id res chain seq x y z
N SER A 1 10.76 -96.95 30.18
CA SER A 1 9.48 -97.00 30.92
C SER A 1 8.85 -98.39 30.89
N LYS A 2 8.54 -98.99 29.72
CA LYS A 2 7.88 -100.31 29.63
C LYS A 2 8.62 -101.46 30.33
N ALA A 3 9.94 -101.58 30.16
CA ALA A 3 10.75 -102.61 30.83
C ALA A 3 10.83 -102.45 32.36
N LEU A 4 10.63 -101.23 32.87
CA LEU A 4 10.70 -100.92 34.31
C LEU A 4 9.42 -101.33 35.02
N ILE A 5 8.27 -101.12 34.36
CA ILE A 5 6.94 -101.50 34.84
C ILE A 5 6.81 -103.03 34.89
N VAL A 6 7.31 -103.75 33.87
CA VAL A 6 7.28 -105.22 33.85
C VAL A 6 8.10 -105.81 35.00
N LYS A 7 9.33 -105.31 35.24
CA LYS A 7 10.17 -105.75 36.36
C LYS A 7 9.56 -105.45 37.74
N ALA A 8 8.90 -104.31 37.88
CA ALA A 8 8.19 -103.96 39.11
C ALA A 8 6.99 -104.89 39.38
N ILE A 9 6.29 -105.32 38.32
CA ILE A 9 5.19 -106.31 38.42
C ILE A 9 5.74 -107.70 38.79
N GLU A 10 6.94 -108.05 38.33
CA GLU A 10 7.65 -109.29 38.70
C GLU A 10 8.24 -109.27 40.12
N GLY A 11 8.12 -108.15 40.85
CA GLY A 11 8.55 -108.02 42.25
C GLY A 11 10.00 -107.57 42.45
N ASP A 12 10.63 -106.95 41.44
CA ASP A 12 11.98 -106.38 41.57
C ASP A 12 11.95 -105.10 42.43
N ASP A 13 12.45 -105.20 43.67
CA ASP A 13 12.47 -104.13 44.66
C ASP A 13 13.10 -102.82 44.14
N LYS A 14 14.16 -102.90 43.31
CA LYS A 14 14.83 -101.71 42.77
C LYS A 14 13.97 -100.98 41.74
N ALA A 15 13.18 -101.73 40.97
CA ALA A 15 12.26 -101.15 40.00
C ALA A 15 11.08 -100.47 40.72
N LEU A 16 10.61 -101.04 41.83
CA LEU A 16 9.56 -100.44 42.67
C LEU A 16 10.04 -99.16 43.37
N GLU A 17 11.25 -99.13 43.91
CA GLU A 17 11.86 -97.93 44.51
C GLU A 17 11.97 -96.80 43.48
N GLN A 18 12.45 -97.08 42.27
CA GLN A 18 12.53 -96.08 41.20
C GLN A 18 11.17 -95.53 40.78
N ILE A 19 10.13 -96.38 40.71
CA ILE A 19 8.77 -95.91 40.41
C ILE A 19 8.23 -95.03 41.55
N GLY A 20 8.49 -95.40 42.80
CA GLY A 20 8.10 -94.61 43.98
C GLY A 20 8.78 -93.23 44.02
N ASP A 21 10.06 -93.17 43.71
CA ASP A 21 10.82 -91.91 43.64
C ASP A 21 10.36 -91.04 42.46
N MET A 22 10.08 -91.64 41.30
CA MET A 22 9.46 -90.93 40.17
C MET A 22 8.07 -90.39 40.53
N GLY A 23 7.29 -91.13 41.31
CA GLY A 23 5.99 -90.68 41.83
C GLY A 23 6.14 -89.47 42.76
N LYS A 24 7.06 -89.53 43.74
CA LYS A 24 7.34 -88.41 44.65
C LYS A 24 7.85 -87.16 43.91
N ILE A 25 8.71 -87.34 42.91
CA ILE A 25 9.19 -86.25 42.06
C ILE A 25 8.04 -85.67 41.24
N GLY A 26 7.21 -86.52 40.64
CA GLY A 26 6.01 -86.10 39.90
C GLY A 26 5.04 -85.29 40.76
N ASP A 27 4.80 -85.74 41.99
CA ASP A 27 3.89 -85.07 42.94
C ASP A 27 4.45 -83.70 43.39
N ARG A 28 5.77 -83.62 43.62
CA ARG A 28 6.47 -82.38 43.94
C ARG A 28 6.46 -81.39 42.76
N ILE A 29 6.61 -81.89 41.53
CA ILE A 29 6.47 -81.08 40.31
C ILE A 29 5.04 -80.58 40.17
N LEU A 30 4.03 -81.44 40.34
CA LEU A 30 2.62 -81.03 40.28
C LEU A 30 2.26 -79.98 41.33
N THR A 31 2.88 -80.04 42.50
CA THR A 31 2.65 -79.09 43.59
C THR A 31 3.32 -77.73 43.33
N VAL A 32 4.57 -77.71 42.88
CA VAL A 32 5.38 -76.47 42.83
C VAL A 32 5.39 -75.81 41.46
N MET A 33 5.23 -76.58 40.37
CA MET A 33 5.30 -76.06 39.00
C MET A 33 4.20 -75.02 38.66
N PRO A 34 2.95 -75.12 39.15
CA PRO A 34 1.94 -74.07 38.93
C PRO A 34 2.38 -72.71 39.49
N LYS A 35 2.99 -72.70 40.68
CA LYS A 35 3.50 -71.48 41.32
C LYS A 35 4.68 -70.87 40.55
N ILE A 36 5.65 -71.70 40.15
CA ILE A 36 6.77 -71.25 39.30
C ILE A 36 6.26 -70.66 37.98
N ARG A 37 5.30 -71.32 37.34
CA ARG A 37 4.69 -70.82 36.09
C ARG A 37 4.00 -69.48 36.30
N GLN A 38 3.24 -69.34 37.39
CA GLN A 38 2.56 -68.10 37.72
C GLN A 38 3.57 -66.97 37.98
N ASP A 39 4.59 -67.20 38.82
CA ASP A 39 5.59 -66.18 39.15
C ASP A 39 6.38 -65.73 37.90
N LEU A 40 6.73 -66.66 36.99
CA LEU A 40 7.36 -66.32 35.72
C LEU A 40 6.43 -65.56 34.76
N THR A 41 5.15 -65.92 34.73
CA THR A 41 4.14 -65.23 33.92
C THR A 41 3.94 -63.81 34.43
N ASP A 42 3.82 -63.62 35.75
CA ASP A 42 3.68 -62.32 36.38
C ASP A 42 4.92 -61.44 36.16
N TYR A 43 6.12 -62.03 36.20
CA TYR A 43 7.37 -61.33 35.86
C TYR A 43 7.40 -60.88 34.39
N ILE A 44 7.05 -61.76 33.45
CA ILE A 44 6.99 -61.43 32.01
C ILE A 44 5.96 -60.32 31.77
N ASN A 45 4.77 -60.42 32.36
CA ASN A 45 3.72 -59.42 32.25
C ASN A 45 4.17 -58.09 32.84
N GLY A 46 4.83 -58.10 34.00
CA GLY A 46 5.37 -56.90 34.65
C GLY A 46 6.42 -56.19 33.78
N ILE A 47 7.34 -56.93 33.16
CA ILE A 47 8.32 -56.34 32.23
C ILE A 47 7.66 -55.83 30.94
N SER A 48 6.67 -56.56 30.41
CA SER A 48 5.93 -56.13 29.23
C SER A 48 5.20 -54.81 29.49
N GLU A 49 4.47 -54.72 30.60
CA GLU A 49 3.73 -53.52 31.02
C GLU A 49 4.68 -52.34 31.28
N TYR A 50 5.82 -52.60 31.95
CA TYR A 50 6.85 -51.59 32.17
C TYR A 50 7.38 -51.03 30.84
N ASN A 51 7.73 -51.90 29.90
CA ASN A 51 8.24 -51.48 28.60
C ASN A 51 7.19 -50.72 27.78
N GLN A 52 5.92 -51.15 27.81
CA GLN A 52 4.82 -50.42 27.18
C GLN A 52 4.63 -49.05 27.81
N SER A 53 4.63 -48.96 29.14
CA SER A 53 4.50 -47.69 29.86
C SER A 53 5.64 -46.72 29.53
N VAL A 54 6.89 -47.20 29.49
CA VAL A 54 8.04 -46.39 29.07
C VAL A 54 7.90 -45.92 27.63
N ALA A 55 7.48 -46.80 26.72
CA ALA A 55 7.24 -46.44 25.33
C ALA A 55 6.15 -45.38 25.18
N ASP A 56 5.06 -45.47 25.95
CA ASP A 56 3.98 -44.51 25.95
C ASP A 56 4.41 -43.15 26.51
N ILE A 57 5.20 -43.12 27.59
CA ILE A 57 5.80 -41.89 28.12
C ILE A 57 6.69 -41.22 27.06
N LEU A 58 7.56 -41.98 26.40
CA LEU A 58 8.43 -41.46 25.34
C LEU A 58 7.63 -40.94 24.14
N LYS A 59 6.56 -41.64 23.76
CA LYS A 59 5.66 -41.22 22.68
C LYS A 59 4.91 -39.94 23.03
N ALA A 60 4.43 -39.82 24.28
CA ALA A 60 3.78 -38.61 24.78
C ALA A 60 4.77 -37.43 24.82
N GLY A 61 5.99 -37.65 25.32
CA GLY A 61 7.06 -36.66 25.32
C GLY A 61 7.45 -36.20 23.91
N GLY A 62 7.57 -37.13 22.97
CA GLY A 62 7.84 -36.83 21.55
C GLY A 62 6.73 -36.00 20.90
N LYS A 63 5.46 -36.36 21.13
CA LYS A 63 4.30 -35.58 20.66
C LYS A 63 4.28 -34.17 21.26
N GLY A 64 4.55 -34.03 22.56
CA GLY A 64 4.64 -32.74 23.24
C GLY A 64 5.75 -31.86 22.67
N SER A 65 6.95 -32.40 22.50
CA SER A 65 8.08 -31.67 21.90
C SER A 65 7.79 -31.22 20.46
N ALA A 66 7.17 -32.08 19.65
CA ALA A 66 6.76 -31.74 18.29
C ALA A 66 5.70 -30.61 18.29
N ALA A 67 4.72 -30.66 19.20
CA ALA A 67 3.72 -29.61 19.34
C ALA A 67 4.34 -28.26 19.77
N ILE A 68 5.28 -28.27 20.72
CA ILE A 68 6.01 -27.07 21.16
C ILE A 68 6.82 -26.47 20.00
N LYS A 69 7.57 -27.31 19.26
CA LYS A 69 8.33 -26.86 18.08
C LYS A 69 7.42 -26.25 17.02
N LYS A 70 6.26 -26.88 16.76
CA LYS A 70 5.26 -26.34 15.84
C LYS A 70 4.74 -24.98 16.31
N ALA A 71 4.33 -24.86 17.57
CA ALA A 71 3.85 -23.59 18.13
C ALA A 71 4.91 -22.48 18.06
N GLY A 72 6.18 -22.80 18.33
CA GLY A 72 7.29 -21.85 18.18
C GLY A 72 7.53 -21.41 16.73
N SER A 73 7.42 -22.35 15.78
CA SER A 73 7.49 -22.04 14.35
C SER A 73 6.33 -21.16 13.90
N ASP A 74 5.10 -21.47 14.33
CA ASP A 74 3.90 -20.69 14.02
C ASP A 74 4.02 -19.26 14.58
N LEU A 75 4.53 -19.10 15.81
CA LEU A 75 4.80 -17.80 16.41
C LEU A 75 5.86 -17.00 15.63
N THR A 76 6.92 -17.67 15.16
CA THR A 76 7.97 -17.02 14.35
C THR A 76 7.42 -16.55 13.00
N LEU A 77 6.57 -17.37 12.37
CA LEU A 77 5.89 -17.02 11.12
C LEU A 77 4.95 -15.82 11.31
N GLU A 78 4.13 -15.82 12.36
CA GLU A 78 3.24 -14.70 12.69
C GLU A 78 4.02 -13.42 13.01
N ASN A 79 5.13 -13.51 13.75
CA ASN A 79 5.99 -12.36 14.00
C ASN A 79 6.60 -11.80 12.71
N THR A 80 6.99 -12.67 11.78
CA THR A 80 7.48 -12.25 10.45
C THR A 80 6.38 -11.54 9.65
N ARG A 81 5.16 -12.09 9.65
CA ARG A 81 3.99 -11.46 9.00
C ARG A 81 3.69 -10.08 9.59
N TYR A 82 3.71 -9.96 10.91
CA TYR A 82 3.50 -8.69 11.60
C TYR A 82 4.55 -7.64 11.21
N ASN A 83 5.83 -8.01 11.19
CA ASN A 83 6.91 -7.11 10.76
C ASN A 83 6.77 -6.68 9.30
N ASN A 84 6.40 -7.59 8.41
CA ASN A 84 6.13 -7.27 7.01
C ASN A 84 4.97 -6.29 6.88
N LEU A 85 3.88 -6.52 7.61
CA LEU A 85 2.69 -5.66 7.60
C LEU A 85 2.99 -4.24 8.13
N ILE A 86 3.87 -4.12 9.14
CA ILE A 86 4.41 -2.81 9.56
C ILE A 86 5.23 -2.17 8.43
N GLY A 87 6.07 -2.94 7.74
CA GLY A 87 6.84 -2.47 6.58
C GLY A 87 5.93 -1.91 5.49
N GLU A 88 4.92 -2.68 5.10
CA GLU A 88 3.91 -2.29 4.10
C GLU A 88 3.17 -1.01 4.51
N TYR A 89 2.75 -0.88 5.79
CA TYR A 89 2.12 0.36 6.24
C TYR A 89 3.04 1.58 6.18
N LYS A 90 4.34 1.41 6.46
CA LYS A 90 5.31 2.51 6.34
C LYS A 90 5.48 2.92 4.89
N GLU A 91 5.64 1.97 3.97
CA GLU A 91 5.75 2.24 2.54
C GLU A 91 4.48 2.92 2.01
N GLN A 92 3.31 2.44 2.41
CA GLN A 92 2.04 3.05 2.04
C GLN A 92 1.91 4.49 2.57
N LEU A 93 2.37 4.75 3.81
CA LEU A 93 2.38 6.11 4.36
C LEU A 93 3.30 7.03 3.55
N PHE A 94 4.51 6.59 3.20
CA PHE A 94 5.43 7.39 2.38
C PHE A 94 4.87 7.67 0.99
N ALA A 95 4.32 6.65 0.32
CA ALA A 95 3.69 6.83 -0.99
C ALA A 95 2.50 7.81 -0.93
N ASN A 96 1.69 7.74 0.13
CA ASN A 96 0.58 8.67 0.33
C ASN A 96 1.07 10.10 0.58
N LEU A 97 2.15 10.29 1.34
CA LEU A 97 2.75 11.61 1.57
C LEU A 97 3.33 12.19 0.29
N GLU A 98 4.07 11.40 -0.49
CA GLU A 98 4.62 11.81 -1.79
C GLU A 98 3.50 12.22 -2.76
N THR A 99 2.43 11.42 -2.83
CA THR A 99 1.25 11.76 -3.65
C THR A 99 0.57 13.06 -3.21
N GLU A 100 0.55 13.35 -1.91
CA GLU A 100 -0.01 14.60 -1.38
C GLU A 100 0.86 15.80 -1.74
N ASP A 101 2.19 15.67 -1.59
CA ASP A 101 3.16 16.71 -1.93
C ASP A 101 3.13 17.05 -3.43
N GLU A 102 2.99 16.03 -4.30
CA GLU A 102 2.78 16.21 -5.74
C GLU A 102 1.49 16.99 -6.02
N LYS A 103 0.37 16.59 -5.43
CA LYS A 103 -0.92 17.31 -5.59
C LYS A 103 -0.85 18.75 -5.12
N HIS A 104 -0.15 19.01 -4.01
CA HIS A 104 0.02 20.35 -3.48
C HIS A 104 0.90 21.20 -4.40
N THR A 105 1.96 20.63 -4.94
CA THR A 105 2.83 21.27 -5.95
C THR A 105 2.04 21.64 -7.21
N ASP A 106 1.27 20.69 -7.75
CA ASP A 106 0.41 20.91 -8.92
C ASP A 106 -0.63 22.01 -8.67
N ALA A 107 -1.24 22.02 -7.48
CA ALA A 107 -2.21 23.05 -7.09
C ALA A 107 -1.56 24.43 -7.03
N ILE A 108 -0.36 24.53 -6.45
CA ILE A 108 0.40 25.79 -6.39
C ILE A 108 0.74 26.27 -7.80
N ASP A 109 1.22 25.39 -8.68
CA ASP A 109 1.63 25.76 -10.03
C ASP A 109 0.45 26.19 -10.89
N LEU A 110 -0.71 25.55 -10.73
CA LEU A 110 -1.95 25.99 -11.35
C LEU A 110 -2.40 27.38 -10.85
N ILE A 111 -2.27 27.65 -9.56
CA ILE A 111 -2.55 28.98 -8.98
C ILE A 111 -1.59 30.03 -9.57
N LYS A 112 -0.29 29.73 -9.65
CA LYS A 112 0.71 30.64 -10.26
C LYS A 112 0.41 30.91 -11.71
N LEU A 113 0.11 29.88 -12.51
CA LEU A 113 -0.22 30.01 -13.92
C LEU A 113 -1.47 30.88 -14.11
N LYS A 114 -2.52 30.63 -13.32
CA LYS A 114 -3.74 31.45 -13.35
C LYS A 114 -3.45 32.91 -12.99
N ALA A 115 -2.67 33.14 -11.93
CA ALA A 115 -2.28 34.50 -11.53
C ALA A 115 -1.47 35.21 -12.62
N TRP A 116 -0.57 34.50 -13.30
CA TRP A 116 0.20 35.03 -14.43
C TRP A 116 -0.70 35.40 -15.62
N ILE A 117 -1.63 34.52 -16.00
CA ILE A 117 -2.62 34.77 -17.07
C ILE A 117 -3.48 35.99 -16.71
N ASP A 118 -4.01 36.05 -15.48
CA ASP A 118 -4.85 37.15 -15.01
C ASP A 118 -4.08 38.47 -15.02
N SER A 119 -2.81 38.46 -14.61
CA SER A 119 -1.93 39.64 -14.67
C SER A 119 -1.73 40.10 -16.12
N HIS A 120 -1.38 39.18 -17.01
CA HIS A 120 -1.13 39.50 -18.41
C HIS A 120 -2.39 40.06 -19.10
N MET A 121 -3.55 39.45 -18.84
CA MET A 121 -4.84 39.93 -19.35
C MET A 121 -5.19 41.33 -18.83
N ARG A 122 -4.88 41.63 -17.57
CA ARG A 122 -5.06 42.98 -17.00
C ARG A 122 -4.13 43.98 -17.66
N ASP A 123 -2.86 43.64 -17.90
CA ASP A 123 -1.90 44.53 -18.54
C ASP A 123 -2.32 44.86 -19.98
N VAL A 124 -2.70 43.85 -20.76
CA VAL A 124 -3.20 44.03 -22.14
C VAL A 124 -4.47 44.89 -22.14
N SER A 125 -5.41 44.62 -21.24
CA SER A 125 -6.64 45.42 -21.12
C SER A 125 -6.36 46.87 -20.73
N SER A 126 -5.42 47.08 -19.79
CA SER A 126 -4.98 48.41 -19.37
C SER A 126 -4.35 49.18 -20.51
N ASN A 127 -3.44 48.55 -21.28
CA ASN A 127 -2.82 49.13 -22.46
C ASN A 127 -3.86 49.50 -23.52
N ALA A 128 -4.81 48.61 -23.82
CA ALA A 128 -5.88 48.90 -24.77
C ALA A 128 -6.77 50.08 -24.31
N ARG A 129 -7.11 50.17 -23.01
CA ARG A 129 -7.87 51.30 -22.46
C ARG A 129 -7.09 52.60 -22.47
N PHE A 130 -5.78 52.54 -22.20
CA PHE A 130 -4.89 53.68 -22.30
C PHE A 130 -4.82 54.20 -23.73
N GLU A 131 -4.58 53.32 -24.70
CA GLU A 131 -4.57 53.67 -26.13
C GLU A 131 -5.91 54.26 -26.57
N ALA A 132 -7.02 53.62 -26.21
CA ALA A 132 -8.35 54.12 -26.53
C ALA A 132 -8.60 55.52 -25.96
N THR A 133 -8.17 55.79 -24.72
CA THR A 133 -8.32 57.09 -24.05
C THR A 133 -7.38 58.15 -24.65
N SER A 134 -6.14 57.76 -24.91
CA SER A 134 -5.11 58.58 -25.51
C SER A 134 -5.45 59.00 -26.95
N ASN A 135 -6.17 58.15 -27.69
CA ASN A 135 -6.59 58.43 -29.07
C ASN A 135 -7.88 59.26 -29.16
N LYS A 136 -8.64 59.44 -28.07
CA LYS A 136 -9.89 60.23 -28.08
C LYS A 136 -9.72 61.65 -28.65
N PRO A 137 -8.68 62.43 -28.27
CA PRO A 137 -8.50 63.78 -28.82
C PRO A 137 -8.23 63.76 -30.32
N TYR A 138 -7.47 62.77 -30.81
CA TYR A 138 -7.19 62.62 -32.24
C TYR A 138 -8.45 62.28 -33.04
N VAL A 139 -9.25 61.34 -32.54
CA VAL A 139 -10.55 61.00 -33.15
C VAL A 139 -11.50 62.20 -33.14
N ALA A 140 -11.56 62.93 -32.03
CA ALA A 140 -12.36 64.15 -31.92
C ALA A 140 -11.89 65.25 -32.88
N GLN A 141 -10.58 65.39 -33.09
CA GLN A 141 -10.01 66.33 -34.06
C GLN A 141 -10.41 65.97 -35.49
N MET A 142 -10.28 64.70 -35.88
CA MET A 142 -10.70 64.25 -37.21
C MET A 142 -12.19 64.53 -37.48
N GLN A 143 -13.05 64.32 -36.48
CA GLN A 143 -14.48 64.63 -36.62
C GLN A 143 -14.71 66.14 -36.72
N ALA A 144 -14.06 66.95 -35.88
CA ALA A 144 -14.18 68.40 -35.92
C ALA A 144 -13.69 69.01 -37.23
N ASP A 145 -12.61 68.48 -37.82
CA ASP A 145 -12.13 68.92 -39.14
C ASP A 145 -13.14 68.55 -40.25
N ARG A 146 -13.77 67.37 -40.19
CA ARG A 146 -14.84 66.98 -41.12
C ARG A 146 -16.07 67.88 -40.99
N ASP A 147 -16.47 68.18 -39.77
CA ASP A 147 -17.63 69.04 -39.50
C ASP A 147 -17.35 70.47 -40.00
N TYR A 148 -16.14 71.00 -39.76
CA TYR A 148 -15.71 72.30 -40.28
C TYR A 148 -15.73 72.36 -41.81
N GLU A 149 -15.15 71.38 -42.51
CA GLU A 149 -15.15 71.36 -43.99
C GLU A 149 -16.57 71.26 -44.56
N LYS A 150 -17.47 70.54 -43.87
CA LYS A 150 -18.89 70.49 -44.24
C LYS A 150 -19.59 71.84 -44.07
N GLU A 151 -19.41 72.50 -42.93
CA GLU A 151 -19.98 73.83 -42.66
C GLU A 151 -19.44 74.87 -43.63
N LYS A 152 -18.12 74.84 -43.91
CA LYS A 152 -17.47 75.66 -44.92
C LYS A 152 -18.07 75.47 -46.30
N ALA A 153 -18.28 74.23 -46.74
CA ALA A 153 -18.89 73.94 -48.03
C ALA A 153 -20.34 74.48 -48.11
N LEU A 154 -21.14 74.31 -47.06
CA LEU A 154 -22.50 74.85 -46.99
C LEU A 154 -22.51 76.37 -47.04
N HIS A 155 -21.66 77.03 -46.24
CA HIS A 155 -21.56 78.49 -46.18
C HIS A 155 -21.13 79.10 -47.53
N LEU A 156 -20.18 78.46 -48.23
CA LEU A 156 -19.75 78.87 -49.58
C LEU A 156 -20.88 78.71 -50.61
N LEU A 157 -21.69 77.65 -50.51
CA LEU A 157 -22.82 77.41 -51.39
C LEU A 157 -23.97 78.41 -51.17
N GLU A 158 -24.21 78.81 -49.92
CA GLU A 158 -25.28 79.74 -49.55
C GLU A 158 -24.94 81.21 -49.86
N ASN A 159 -23.69 81.62 -49.60
CA ASN A 159 -23.31 83.04 -49.62
C ASN A 159 -22.41 83.43 -50.82
N GLY A 160 -21.96 82.48 -51.63
CA GLY A 160 -21.21 82.76 -52.86
C GLY A 160 -19.95 83.60 -52.65
N SER A 161 -19.75 84.64 -53.46
CA SER A 161 -18.58 85.54 -53.41
C SER A 161 -18.47 86.40 -52.16
N ASP A 162 -19.57 86.55 -51.41
CA ASP A 162 -19.64 87.38 -50.20
C ASP A 162 -19.39 86.54 -48.92
N SER A 163 -18.99 85.28 -49.08
CA SER A 163 -18.74 84.38 -47.97
C SER A 163 -17.44 84.72 -47.21
N ASP A 164 -17.58 85.06 -45.93
CA ASP A 164 -16.45 85.18 -45.00
C ASP A 164 -16.25 83.87 -44.22
N LEU A 165 -15.13 83.20 -44.49
CA LEU A 165 -14.78 81.91 -43.90
C LEU A 165 -14.23 82.03 -42.47
N GLU A 166 -13.86 83.23 -42.03
CA GLU A 166 -13.34 83.46 -40.66
C GLU A 166 -14.44 83.38 -39.60
N LEU A 167 -15.71 83.48 -40.00
CA LEU A 167 -16.88 83.37 -39.11
C LEU A 167 -17.23 81.92 -38.71
N ILE A 168 -16.65 80.91 -39.37
CA ILE A 168 -16.91 79.51 -39.08
C ILE A 168 -15.95 79.03 -37.96
N PRO A 169 -16.45 78.68 -36.77
CA PRO A 169 -15.61 78.35 -35.64
C PRO A 169 -14.89 77.02 -35.85
N ARG A 170 -13.54 77.05 -35.87
CA ARG A 170 -12.72 75.83 -35.96
C ARG A 170 -12.29 75.35 -34.57
N LYS A 171 -12.62 74.09 -34.25
CA LYS A 171 -12.21 73.46 -32.98
C LYS A 171 -10.85 72.78 -33.15
N HIS A 172 -9.96 72.99 -32.16
CA HIS A 172 -8.66 72.35 -32.08
C HIS A 172 -8.50 71.62 -30.75
N PHE A 173 -8.53 70.29 -30.80
CA PHE A 173 -8.22 69.41 -29.68
C PHE A 173 -6.72 69.12 -29.68
N THR A 174 -5.99 69.66 -28.70
CA THR A 174 -4.55 69.42 -28.55
C THR A 174 -4.27 67.94 -28.30
N THR A 175 -3.57 67.29 -29.22
CA THR A 175 -3.00 65.96 -28.99
C THR A 175 -1.78 66.14 -28.09
N ASN A 176 -1.76 65.50 -26.92
CA ASN A 176 -0.65 65.63 -25.97
C ASN A 176 0.69 65.35 -26.70
N PRO A 177 1.67 66.28 -26.71
CA PRO A 177 2.92 66.12 -27.45
C PRO A 177 3.70 64.84 -27.05
N VAL A 178 3.54 64.40 -25.79
CA VAL A 178 4.15 63.16 -25.27
C VAL A 178 3.53 61.91 -25.91
N VAL A 179 2.21 61.92 -26.17
CA VAL A 179 1.51 60.82 -26.84
C VAL A 179 1.94 60.69 -28.30
N ARG A 180 2.09 61.83 -28.99
CA ARG A 180 2.58 61.85 -30.38
C ARG A 180 3.99 61.26 -30.49
N MET A 181 4.86 61.61 -29.54
CA MET A 181 6.22 61.07 -29.45
C MET A 181 6.24 59.56 -29.14
N TRP A 182 5.42 59.09 -28.19
CA TRP A 182 5.33 57.65 -27.88
C TRP A 182 4.87 56.86 -29.11
N ASN A 183 3.75 57.24 -29.74
CA ASN A 183 3.22 56.54 -30.90
C ASN A 183 4.26 56.44 -32.05
N SER A 184 5.05 57.48 -32.30
CA SER A 184 6.14 57.46 -33.28
C SER A 184 7.28 56.49 -32.91
N VAL A 185 7.60 56.32 -31.61
CA VAL A 185 8.60 55.35 -31.16
C VAL A 185 8.07 53.92 -31.28
N ARG A 186 6.80 53.67 -30.93
CA ARG A 186 6.17 52.35 -31.07
C ARG A 186 6.18 51.84 -32.52
N ASP A 187 5.82 52.71 -33.46
CA ASP A 187 5.74 52.36 -34.87
C ASP A 187 7.12 52.12 -35.51
N PHE A 188 8.21 52.53 -34.85
CA PHE A 188 9.58 52.25 -35.28
C PHE A 188 10.09 50.85 -34.87
N PHE A 189 9.52 50.27 -33.81
CA PHE A 189 9.93 48.97 -33.25
C PHE A 189 8.98 47.81 -33.61
N ARG A 190 8.04 48.05 -34.53
CA ARG A 190 7.12 47.05 -35.07
C ARG A 190 7.54 46.65 -36.47
#